data_AF-A0A9N8ZAM7-F1
#
_entry.id   AF-A0A9N8ZAM7-F1
#
_cell.length_a   1.000
_cell.length_b   1.000
_cell.length_c   1.000
_cell.angle_alpha   90.00
_cell.angle_beta   90.00
_cell.angle_gamma   90.00
#
_symmetry.space_group_name_H-M   'P 1'
#
loop_
_entity.id
_entity.type
_entity.pdbx_description
1 polymer ?
#
loop_
_entity_poly.entity_id
_entity_poly.type
_entity_poly.pdbx_seq_one_letter_code
_entity_poly.pdbx_strand_id
1 'polypeptide(L)'
;MDDNVKNIKLLEEVSSIEQRIDTIEINIAKIKKIQEKIIISVATTEEFALAQKRNQIVHNTREILNETKDLIKRYERNTRDLRSDHSDKKFRSERLNHLKEKFKIVLDTYTQAENTYLDQRKGRMSRQYKVVYPDATQKEIDDYLKNTFDQPIFTNALLGIREAKDTLAEVRKRHSEIIKIELTIKELLDLLKDLKLQVDDQDSEIVSTAIDIDIAGQKIVNISRDLNGVKVNKSIRRKKWLIAVITTIVILILVVLLIILLGENS
;
A
#
# COMPACT_ATOMS: atom_id res chain seq x y z
N MET A 1 27.63 -34.77 -22.60
CA MET A 1 28.01 -33.36 -22.83
C MET A 1 27.10 -32.47 -21.96
N ASP A 2 26.86 -32.87 -20.70
CA ASP A 2 25.56 -32.58 -20.07
C ASP A 2 25.63 -31.82 -18.73
N ASP A 3 26.57 -32.13 -17.84
CA ASP A 3 26.53 -31.54 -16.49
C ASP A 3 27.03 -30.09 -16.45
N ASN A 4 28.02 -29.74 -17.29
CA ASN A 4 28.57 -28.38 -17.33
C ASN A 4 27.58 -27.36 -17.93
N VAL A 5 26.86 -27.76 -19.00
CA VAL A 5 25.82 -26.92 -19.62
C VAL A 5 24.62 -26.75 -18.68
N LYS A 6 24.24 -27.81 -17.95
CA LYS A 6 23.17 -27.77 -16.96
C LYS A 6 23.51 -26.86 -15.78
N ASN A 7 24.76 -26.88 -15.31
CA ASN A 7 25.24 -25.97 -14.25
C ASN A 7 25.28 -24.51 -14.71
N ILE A 8 25.74 -24.21 -15.93
CA ILE A 8 25.73 -22.84 -16.48
C ILE A 8 24.30 -22.28 -16.53
N LYS A 9 23.35 -23.05 -17.09
CA LYS A 9 21.94 -22.63 -17.19
C LYS A 9 21.29 -22.36 -15.83
N LEU A 10 21.73 -23.04 -14.78
CA LEU A 10 21.22 -22.84 -13.42
C LEU A 10 21.85 -21.65 -12.71
N LEU A 11 23.13 -21.38 -12.95
CA LEU A 11 23.77 -20.15 -12.48
C LEU A 11 23.13 -18.92 -13.12
N GLU A 12 22.79 -19.00 -14.41
CA GLU A 12 22.00 -17.98 -15.11
C GLU A 12 20.61 -17.80 -14.49
N GLU A 13 19.92 -18.89 -14.13
CA GLU A 13 18.61 -18.83 -13.49
C GLU A 13 18.66 -18.14 -12.12
N VAL A 14 19.64 -18.50 -11.29
CA VAL A 14 19.88 -17.87 -9.98
C VAL A 14 20.18 -16.38 -10.15
N SER A 15 21.10 -16.02 -11.05
CA SER A 15 21.46 -14.63 -11.31
C SER A 15 20.27 -13.82 -11.82
N SER A 16 19.43 -14.42 -12.67
CA SER A 16 18.18 -13.80 -13.15
C SER A 16 17.21 -13.52 -12.00
N ILE A 17 17.05 -14.46 -11.06
CA ILE A 17 16.21 -14.25 -9.86
C ILE A 17 16.76 -13.09 -9.03
N GLU A 18 18.07 -13.05 -8.77
CA GLU A 18 18.69 -11.97 -7.99
C GLU A 18 18.47 -10.60 -8.64
N GLN A 19 18.70 -10.48 -9.95
CA GLN A 19 18.51 -9.23 -10.69
C GLN A 19 17.04 -8.76 -10.65
N ARG A 20 16.09 -9.69 -10.69
CA ARG A 20 14.66 -9.37 -10.59
C ARG A 20 14.30 -8.87 -9.20
N ILE A 21 14.84 -9.48 -8.15
CA ILE A 21 14.68 -9.02 -6.78
C ILE A 21 15.23 -7.59 -6.62
N ASP A 22 16.42 -7.31 -7.15
CA ASP A 22 17.02 -5.96 -7.12
C ASP A 22 16.13 -4.94 -7.87
N THR A 23 15.56 -5.36 -9.00
CA THR A 23 14.62 -4.54 -9.77
C THR A 23 13.34 -4.23 -8.98
N ILE A 24 12.83 -5.20 -8.23
CA ILE A 24 11.67 -5.01 -7.35
C ILE A 24 12.01 -3.99 -6.25
N GLU A 25 13.17 -4.11 -5.59
CA GLU A 25 13.63 -3.14 -4.58
C GLU A 25 13.70 -1.70 -5.12
N ILE A 26 14.28 -1.54 -6.32
CA ILE A 26 14.33 -0.26 -7.02
C ILE A 26 12.92 0.28 -7.29
N ASN A 27 12.00 -0.59 -7.72
CA ASN A 27 10.62 -0.18 -7.97
C ASN A 27 9.90 0.22 -6.69
N ILE A 28 10.09 -0.50 -5.57
CA ILE A 28 9.54 -0.14 -4.26
C ILE A 28 10.02 1.26 -3.85
N ALA A 29 11.32 1.55 -4.00
CA ALA A 29 11.86 2.87 -3.70
C ALA A 29 11.22 3.98 -4.57
N LYS A 30 11.01 3.72 -5.87
CA LYS A 30 10.31 4.63 -6.78
C LYS A 30 8.85 4.84 -6.36
N ILE A 31 8.15 3.76 -6.00
CA ILE A 31 6.76 3.79 -5.55
C ILE A 31 6.64 4.66 -4.30
N LYS A 32 7.49 4.42 -3.27
CA LYS A 32 7.53 5.22 -2.04
C LYS A 32 7.72 6.71 -2.32
N LYS A 33 8.68 7.04 -3.19
CA LYS A 33 8.94 8.45 -3.57
C LYS A 33 7.74 9.10 -4.27
N ILE A 34 6.99 8.36 -5.08
CA ILE A 34 5.76 8.88 -5.71
C ILE A 34 4.63 9.00 -4.68
N GLN A 35 4.50 8.02 -3.78
CA GLN A 35 3.51 8.04 -2.69
C GLN A 35 3.70 9.26 -1.79
N GLU A 36 4.94 9.56 -1.37
CA GLU A 36 5.27 10.77 -0.62
C GLU A 36 4.81 12.04 -1.33
N LYS A 37 5.05 12.13 -2.66
CA LYS A 37 4.60 13.26 -3.48
C LYS A 37 3.07 13.37 -3.54
N ILE A 38 2.35 12.25 -3.66
CA ILE A 38 0.88 12.23 -3.64
C ILE A 38 0.31 12.68 -2.29
N ILE A 39 0.99 12.38 -1.19
CA ILE A 39 0.54 12.79 0.15
C ILE A 39 0.68 14.30 0.34
N ILE A 40 1.76 14.92 -0.16
CA ILE A 40 2.00 16.36 -0.03
C ILE A 40 1.31 17.21 -1.10
N SER A 41 0.91 16.62 -2.24
CA SER A 41 0.28 17.37 -3.33
C SER A 41 -1.03 18.01 -2.88
N VAL A 42 -1.16 19.33 -3.11
CA VAL A 42 -2.37 20.11 -2.80
C VAL A 42 -3.28 20.20 -4.03
N ALA A 43 -2.72 20.14 -5.24
CA ALA A 43 -3.47 20.19 -6.49
C ALA A 43 -3.93 18.80 -6.96
N THR A 44 -5.21 18.71 -7.32
CA THR A 44 -5.89 17.47 -7.74
C THR A 44 -5.37 16.89 -9.06
N THR A 45 -4.97 17.76 -9.99
CA THR A 45 -4.44 17.39 -11.31
C THR A 45 -3.06 16.74 -11.20
N GLU A 46 -2.18 17.30 -10.37
CA GLU A 46 -0.87 16.73 -10.06
C GLU A 46 -0.98 15.39 -9.35
N GLU A 47 -1.88 15.29 -8.35
CA GLU A 47 -2.19 14.04 -7.66
C GLU A 47 -2.58 12.93 -8.63
N PHE A 48 -3.41 13.25 -9.63
CA PHE A 48 -3.85 12.25 -10.61
C PHE A 48 -2.70 11.76 -11.50
N ALA A 49 -1.87 12.65 -12.03
CA ALA A 49 -0.74 12.27 -12.87
C ALA A 49 0.26 11.39 -12.10
N LEU A 50 0.53 11.74 -10.84
CA LEU A 50 1.36 10.95 -9.95
C LEU A 50 0.74 9.58 -9.64
N ALA A 51 -0.57 9.51 -9.38
CA ALA A 51 -1.27 8.25 -9.15
C ALA A 51 -1.21 7.32 -10.38
N GLN A 52 -1.37 7.87 -11.58
CA GLN A 52 -1.24 7.08 -12.81
C GLN A 52 0.18 6.51 -12.97
N LYS A 53 1.20 7.34 -12.73
CA LYS A 53 2.60 6.90 -12.76
C LYS A 53 2.90 5.84 -11.71
N ARG A 54 2.36 5.99 -10.49
CA ARG A 54 2.45 4.97 -9.43
C ARG A 54 1.84 3.65 -9.92
N ASN A 55 0.62 3.69 -10.44
CA ASN A 55 -0.11 2.50 -10.86
C ASN A 55 0.60 1.73 -11.99
N GLN A 56 1.28 2.42 -12.91
CA GLN A 56 2.13 1.77 -13.91
C GLN A 56 3.30 1.00 -13.28
N ILE A 57 4.01 1.60 -12.32
CA ILE A 57 5.14 0.95 -11.65
C ILE A 57 4.65 -0.20 -10.77
N VAL A 58 3.53 -0.05 -10.07
CA VAL A 58 2.90 -1.12 -9.28
C VAL A 58 2.54 -2.30 -10.16
N HIS A 59 1.93 -2.06 -11.33
CA HIS A 59 1.61 -3.13 -12.29
C HIS A 59 2.86 -3.85 -12.79
N ASN A 60 3.87 -3.12 -13.26
CA ASN A 60 5.14 -3.73 -13.69
C ASN A 60 5.81 -4.54 -12.55
N THR A 61 5.77 -4.01 -11.32
CA THR A 61 6.34 -4.69 -10.14
C THR A 61 5.60 -5.98 -9.84
N ARG A 62 4.27 -6.00 -9.97
CA ARG A 62 3.45 -7.20 -9.82
C ARG A 62 3.83 -8.30 -10.81
N GLU A 63 4.05 -7.96 -12.09
CA GLU A 63 4.49 -8.92 -13.10
C GLU A 63 5.85 -9.52 -12.71
N ILE A 64 6.82 -8.67 -12.35
CA ILE A 64 8.16 -9.13 -11.94
C ILE A 64 8.09 -10.00 -10.66
N LEU A 65 7.25 -9.65 -9.68
CA LEU A 65 7.02 -10.45 -8.47
C LEU A 65 6.51 -11.86 -8.82
N ASN A 66 5.52 -11.97 -9.71
CA ASN A 66 4.95 -13.25 -10.11
C ASN A 66 5.96 -14.09 -10.90
N GLU A 67 6.66 -13.49 -11.86
CA GLU A 67 7.73 -14.15 -12.61
C GLU A 67 8.85 -14.64 -11.68
N THR A 68 9.23 -13.84 -10.68
CA THR A 68 10.26 -14.20 -9.69
C THR A 68 9.81 -15.38 -8.83
N LYS A 69 8.56 -15.37 -8.35
CA LYS A 69 7.96 -16.52 -7.64
C LYS A 69 8.02 -17.78 -8.49
N ASP A 70 7.62 -17.70 -9.75
CA ASP A 70 7.56 -18.87 -10.64
C ASP A 70 8.96 -19.41 -10.97
N LEU A 71 9.95 -18.53 -11.11
CA LEU A 71 11.38 -18.88 -11.22
C LEU A 71 11.88 -19.61 -9.98
N ILE A 72 11.60 -19.08 -8.77
CA ILE A 72 11.96 -19.73 -7.50
C ILE A 72 11.32 -21.12 -7.38
N LYS A 73 10.01 -21.25 -7.66
CA LYS A 73 9.29 -22.54 -7.63
C LYS A 73 9.82 -23.53 -8.67
N ARG A 74 10.29 -23.05 -9.83
CA ARG A 74 10.97 -23.88 -10.84
C ARG A 74 12.34 -24.35 -10.35
N TYR A 75 13.17 -23.45 -9.82
CA TYR A 75 14.48 -23.79 -9.27
C TYR A 75 14.38 -24.80 -8.12
N GLU A 76 13.36 -24.65 -7.28
CA GLU A 76 13.04 -25.60 -6.21
C GLU A 76 12.71 -27.00 -6.72
N ARG A 77 11.81 -27.11 -7.71
CA ARG A 77 11.50 -28.41 -8.34
C ARG A 77 12.75 -29.06 -8.94
N ASN A 78 13.54 -28.27 -9.68
CA ASN A 78 14.79 -28.74 -10.27
C ASN A 78 15.80 -29.24 -9.23
N THR A 79 15.84 -28.61 -8.05
CA THR A 79 16.72 -29.01 -6.94
C THR A 79 16.22 -30.28 -6.24
N ARG A 80 14.90 -30.42 -6.08
CA ARG A 80 14.29 -31.60 -5.47
C ARG A 80 14.50 -32.87 -6.30
N ASP A 81 14.40 -32.76 -7.63
CA ASP A 81 14.45 -33.88 -8.56
C ASP A 81 15.89 -34.38 -8.85
N LEU A 82 16.91 -33.77 -8.22
CA LEU A 82 18.29 -34.26 -8.29
C LEU A 82 18.43 -35.58 -7.54
N ARG A 83 19.05 -36.55 -8.22
CA ARG A 83 19.55 -37.78 -7.60
C ARG A 83 20.55 -37.37 -6.52
N SER A 84 20.54 -38.10 -5.41
CA SER A 84 21.18 -37.78 -4.13
C SER A 84 22.72 -37.79 -4.13
N ASP A 85 23.36 -37.16 -5.11
CA ASP A 85 24.74 -36.72 -4.96
C ASP A 85 24.76 -35.59 -3.91
N HIS A 86 25.35 -35.88 -2.76
CA HIS A 86 25.12 -35.15 -1.51
C HIS A 86 25.65 -33.71 -1.54
N SER A 87 26.64 -33.39 -2.38
CA SER A 87 27.29 -32.07 -2.41
C SER A 87 26.52 -31.04 -3.25
N ASP A 88 26.16 -31.36 -4.49
CA ASP A 88 25.46 -30.45 -5.41
C ASP A 88 24.03 -30.14 -4.93
N LYS A 89 23.33 -31.15 -4.40
CA LYS A 89 22.00 -30.95 -3.82
C LYS A 89 22.03 -30.01 -2.62
N LYS A 90 23.03 -30.14 -1.74
CA LYS A 90 23.20 -29.26 -0.57
C LYS A 90 23.45 -27.82 -0.99
N PHE A 91 24.42 -27.58 -1.87
CA PHE A 91 24.75 -26.23 -2.35
C PHE A 91 23.56 -25.54 -3.02
N ARG A 92 22.79 -26.26 -3.84
CA ARG A 92 21.56 -25.72 -4.46
C ARG A 92 20.46 -25.43 -3.45
N SER A 93 20.34 -26.24 -2.40
CA SER A 93 19.36 -26.02 -1.34
C SER A 93 19.71 -24.77 -0.53
N GLU A 94 20.99 -24.55 -0.22
CA GLU A 94 21.48 -23.32 0.40
C GLU A 94 21.19 -22.08 -0.48
N ARG A 95 21.45 -22.17 -1.79
CA ARG A 95 21.15 -21.08 -2.74
C ARG A 95 19.66 -20.81 -2.83
N LEU A 96 18.83 -21.84 -2.90
CA LEU A 96 17.37 -21.71 -2.89
C LEU A 96 16.89 -21.00 -1.62
N ASN A 97 17.40 -21.40 -0.45
CA ASN A 97 17.04 -20.79 0.83
C ASN A 97 17.43 -19.30 0.87
N HIS A 98 18.62 -18.97 0.38
CA HIS A 98 19.05 -17.58 0.25
C HIS A 98 18.12 -16.76 -0.65
N LEU A 99 17.75 -17.28 -1.83
CA LEU A 99 16.84 -16.60 -2.75
C LEU A 99 15.43 -16.42 -2.15
N LYS A 100 14.91 -17.45 -1.47
CA LYS A 100 13.63 -17.40 -0.76
C LYS A 100 13.64 -16.34 0.34
N GLU A 101 14.70 -16.27 1.15
CA GLU A 101 14.79 -15.27 2.22
C GLU A 101 14.92 -13.85 1.67
N LYS A 102 15.74 -13.64 0.63
CA LYS A 102 15.85 -12.32 -0.02
C LYS A 102 14.51 -11.88 -0.59
N PHE A 103 13.80 -12.77 -1.28
CA PHE A 103 12.48 -12.47 -1.85
C PHE A 103 11.43 -12.18 -0.76
N LYS A 104 11.45 -12.92 0.35
CA LYS A 104 10.60 -12.68 1.53
C LYS A 104 10.85 -11.31 2.14
N ILE A 105 12.11 -10.90 2.34
CA ILE A 105 12.48 -9.58 2.87
C ILE A 105 11.92 -8.47 1.98
N VAL A 106 12.02 -8.63 0.66
CA VAL A 106 11.51 -7.65 -0.31
C VAL A 106 9.98 -7.57 -0.29
N LEU A 107 9.29 -8.71 -0.22
CA LEU A 107 7.82 -8.74 -0.09
C LEU A 107 7.34 -8.09 1.20
N ASP A 108 8.03 -8.35 2.32
CA ASP A 108 7.70 -7.75 3.62
C ASP A 108 7.94 -6.23 3.60
N THR A 109 9.09 -5.80 3.08
CA THR A 109 9.42 -4.38 2.90
C THR A 109 8.37 -3.66 2.06
N TYR A 110 7.92 -4.28 0.96
CA TYR A 110 6.87 -3.71 0.12
C TYR A 110 5.53 -3.64 0.84
N THR A 111 5.16 -4.71 1.56
CA THR A 111 3.93 -4.78 2.34
C THR A 111 3.87 -3.68 3.41
N GLN A 112 4.97 -3.45 4.13
CA GLN A 112 5.07 -2.38 5.11
C GLN A 112 4.95 -0.99 4.47
N ALA A 113 5.57 -0.78 3.30
CA ALA A 113 5.48 0.47 2.56
C ALA A 113 4.03 0.77 2.12
N GLU A 114 3.32 -0.23 1.59
CA GLU A 114 1.93 -0.08 1.17
C GLU A 114 0.97 0.13 2.36
N ASN A 115 1.16 -0.56 3.49
CA ASN A 115 0.40 -0.31 4.71
C ASN A 115 0.60 1.12 5.22
N THR A 116 1.85 1.59 5.25
CA THR A 116 2.15 2.97 5.64
C THR A 116 1.44 3.97 4.74
N TYR A 117 1.46 3.73 3.43
CA TYR A 117 0.78 4.59 2.47
C TYR A 117 -0.75 4.54 2.63
N LEU A 118 -1.33 3.36 2.86
CA LEU A 118 -2.76 3.17 3.12
C LEU A 118 -3.22 3.99 4.34
N ASP A 119 -2.47 3.93 5.44
CA ASP A 119 -2.77 4.67 6.66
C ASP A 119 -2.71 6.19 6.45
N GLN A 120 -1.69 6.66 5.72
CA GLN A 120 -1.56 8.07 5.35
C GLN A 120 -2.72 8.54 4.46
N ARG A 121 -3.12 7.72 3.47
CA ARG A 121 -4.26 8.00 2.59
C ARG A 121 -5.59 8.05 3.35
N LYS A 122 -5.87 7.05 4.20
CA LYS A 122 -7.05 7.04 5.07
C LYS A 122 -7.06 8.24 6.03
N GLY A 123 -5.91 8.59 6.58
CA GLY A 123 -5.73 9.77 7.44
C GLY A 123 -6.01 11.09 6.72
N ARG A 124 -5.53 11.28 5.48
CA ARG A 124 -5.81 12.47 4.66
C ARG A 124 -7.29 12.57 4.33
N MET A 125 -7.91 11.47 3.91
CA MET A 125 -9.33 11.42 3.55
C MET A 125 -10.23 11.68 4.77
N SER A 126 -9.86 11.17 5.95
CA SER A 126 -10.54 11.48 7.22
C SER A 126 -10.49 12.96 7.57
N ARG A 127 -9.34 13.62 7.36
CA ARG A 127 -9.19 15.06 7.63
C ARG A 127 -10.04 15.87 6.66
N GLN A 128 -10.04 15.52 5.37
CA GLN A 128 -10.89 16.16 4.35
C GLN A 128 -12.37 16.03 4.69
N TYR A 129 -12.81 14.84 5.13
CA TYR A 129 -14.20 14.63 5.58
C TYR A 129 -14.56 15.54 6.77
N LYS A 130 -13.67 15.67 7.77
CA LYS A 130 -13.88 16.57 8.92
C LYS A 130 -13.89 18.06 8.58
N VAL A 131 -13.29 18.48 7.48
CA VAL A 131 -13.39 19.89 7.03
C VAL A 131 -14.81 20.19 6.59
N VAL A 132 -15.49 19.23 5.94
CA VAL A 132 -16.89 19.37 5.48
C VAL A 132 -17.88 19.09 6.62
N TYR A 133 -17.57 18.11 7.48
CA TYR A 133 -18.40 17.70 8.61
C TYR A 133 -17.60 17.77 9.93
N PRO A 134 -17.46 18.95 10.55
CA PRO A 134 -16.62 19.15 11.74
C PRO A 134 -17.01 18.28 12.95
N ASP A 135 -18.31 18.03 13.10
CA ASP A 135 -18.88 17.27 14.23
C ASP A 135 -18.95 15.75 13.98
N ALA A 136 -18.44 15.28 12.83
CA ALA A 136 -18.46 13.86 12.48
C ALA A 136 -17.77 13.00 13.54
N THR A 137 -18.49 11.98 14.00
CA THR A 137 -18.01 10.97 14.93
C THR A 137 -16.97 10.08 14.25
N GLN A 138 -16.13 9.40 15.05
CA GLN A 138 -15.13 8.47 14.51
C GLN A 138 -15.79 7.32 13.73
N LYS A 139 -16.96 6.87 14.18
CA LYS A 139 -17.74 5.82 13.51
C LYS A 139 -18.17 6.26 12.11
N GLU A 140 -18.71 7.47 11.96
CA GLU A 140 -19.12 8.00 10.65
C GLU A 140 -17.95 8.14 9.68
N ILE A 141 -16.77 8.51 10.19
CA ILE A 141 -15.55 8.59 9.37
C ILE A 141 -15.10 7.20 8.95
N ASP A 142 -15.07 6.23 9.88
CA ASP A 142 -14.70 4.87 9.56
C ASP A 142 -15.66 4.26 8.54
N ASP A 143 -16.96 4.55 8.67
CA ASP A 143 -18.00 4.12 7.72
C ASP A 143 -17.79 4.81 6.35
N TYR A 144 -17.43 6.09 6.31
CA TYR A 144 -17.07 6.78 5.06
C TYR A 144 -15.81 6.19 4.41
N LEU A 145 -14.78 5.85 5.19
CA LEU A 145 -13.56 5.24 4.66
C LEU A 145 -13.81 3.81 4.12
N LYS A 146 -14.77 3.08 4.70
CA LYS A 146 -15.10 1.68 4.33
C LYS A 146 -16.06 1.59 3.16
N ASN A 147 -17.08 2.46 3.09
CA ASN A 147 -18.16 2.33 2.13
C ASN A 147 -17.80 2.98 0.79
N THR A 148 -17.48 2.13 -0.19
CA THR A 148 -17.14 2.57 -1.56
C THR A 148 -18.37 2.97 -2.38
N PHE A 149 -19.57 2.46 -2.02
CA PHE A 149 -20.68 2.40 -2.97
C PHE A 149 -21.99 3.08 -2.59
N ASP A 150 -22.31 3.37 -1.33
CA ASP A 150 -23.61 3.95 -0.98
C ASP A 150 -23.55 4.84 0.25
N GLN A 151 -23.12 6.09 0.08
CA GLN A 151 -23.46 7.13 1.05
C GLN A 151 -24.51 8.07 0.43
N PRO A 152 -25.79 7.93 0.84
CA PRO A 152 -26.85 8.91 0.58
C PRO A 152 -26.49 10.33 1.07
N ILE A 153 -25.50 10.42 1.96
CA ILE A 153 -25.01 11.65 2.59
C ILE A 153 -24.42 12.59 1.53
N PHE A 154 -23.78 12.07 0.48
CA PHE A 154 -23.35 12.88 -0.65
C PHE A 154 -24.47 13.15 -1.63
N THR A 155 -25.34 12.18 -1.94
CA THR A 155 -26.40 12.43 -2.93
C THR A 155 -27.41 13.46 -2.45
N ASN A 156 -27.82 13.44 -1.18
CA ASN A 156 -28.88 14.33 -0.67
C ASN A 156 -28.44 15.80 -0.50
N ALA A 157 -27.15 16.06 -0.24
CA ALA A 157 -26.60 17.42 -0.19
C ALA A 157 -26.33 18.02 -1.58
N LEU A 158 -26.35 17.18 -2.62
CA LEU A 158 -25.85 17.49 -3.96
C LEU A 158 -26.93 17.47 -5.05
N LEU A 159 -28.21 17.25 -4.68
CA LEU A 159 -29.33 17.34 -5.60
C LEU A 159 -29.57 18.80 -6.01
N GLY A 160 -28.95 19.23 -7.11
CA GLY A 160 -29.31 20.48 -7.81
C GLY A 160 -28.21 21.20 -8.59
N ILE A 161 -26.92 20.85 -8.42
CA ILE A 161 -25.81 21.65 -8.94
C ILE A 161 -24.88 20.78 -9.80
N ARG A 162 -24.44 21.25 -10.97
CA ARG A 162 -23.53 20.49 -11.86
C ARG A 162 -22.22 20.08 -11.16
N GLU A 163 -21.75 20.89 -10.21
CA GLU A 163 -20.56 20.70 -9.35
C GLU A 163 -20.67 19.49 -8.39
N ALA A 164 -21.89 19.01 -8.14
CA ALA A 164 -22.14 17.78 -7.38
C ALA A 164 -21.54 16.53 -8.02
N LYS A 165 -21.67 16.43 -9.35
CA LYS A 165 -21.26 15.24 -10.10
C LYS A 165 -19.75 15.09 -10.10
N ASP A 166 -19.04 16.21 -10.23
CA ASP A 166 -17.58 16.24 -10.24
C ASP A 166 -17.01 15.88 -8.86
N THR A 167 -17.63 16.40 -7.78
CA THR A 167 -17.27 16.07 -6.40
C THR A 167 -17.47 14.58 -6.09
N LEU A 168 -18.60 14.00 -6.49
CA LEU A 168 -18.88 12.57 -6.30
C LEU A 168 -17.92 11.69 -7.10
N ALA A 169 -17.61 12.07 -8.35
CA ALA A 169 -16.63 11.36 -9.17
C ALA A 169 -15.24 11.34 -8.53
N GLU A 170 -14.84 12.46 -7.91
CA GLU A 170 -13.59 12.55 -7.18
C GLU A 170 -13.54 11.64 -5.93
N VAL A 171 -14.61 11.62 -5.13
CA VAL A 171 -14.71 10.73 -3.96
C VAL A 171 -14.60 9.25 -4.38
N ARG A 172 -15.36 8.83 -5.40
CA ARG A 172 -15.29 7.46 -5.94
C ARG A 172 -13.88 7.09 -6.41
N LYS A 173 -13.21 8.03 -7.10
CA LYS A 173 -11.84 7.85 -7.55
C LYS A 173 -10.88 7.63 -6.38
N ARG A 174 -11.00 8.41 -5.30
CA ARG A 174 -10.17 8.24 -4.10
C ARG A 174 -10.40 6.88 -3.42
N HIS A 175 -11.65 6.42 -3.32
CA HIS A 175 -11.95 5.09 -2.80
C HIS A 175 -11.40 3.96 -3.68
N SER A 176 -11.54 4.07 -5.00
CA SER A 176 -10.95 3.10 -5.94
C SER A 176 -9.44 2.96 -5.74
N GLU A 177 -8.72 4.06 -5.48
CA GLU A 177 -7.29 4.00 -5.19
C GLU A 177 -6.98 3.30 -3.85
N ILE A 178 -7.81 3.47 -2.81
CA ILE A 178 -7.66 2.73 -1.54
C ILE A 178 -7.81 1.23 -1.76
N ILE A 179 -8.84 0.81 -2.51
CA ILE A 179 -9.07 -0.60 -2.83
C ILE A 179 -7.87 -1.18 -3.58
N LYS A 180 -7.29 -0.45 -4.54
CA LYS A 180 -6.11 -0.92 -5.27
C LYS A 180 -4.92 -1.16 -4.34
N ILE A 181 -4.70 -0.28 -3.34
CA ILE A 181 -3.64 -0.47 -2.34
C ILE A 181 -3.91 -1.72 -1.50
N GLU A 182 -5.14 -1.91 -1.03
CA GLU A 182 -5.54 -3.07 -0.23
C GLU A 182 -5.40 -4.39 -1.03
N LEU A 183 -5.73 -4.38 -2.32
CA LEU A 183 -5.49 -5.49 -3.23
C LEU A 183 -4.00 -5.79 -3.41
N THR A 184 -3.16 -4.76 -3.59
CA THR A 184 -1.70 -4.94 -3.64
C THR A 184 -1.18 -5.60 -2.37
N ILE A 185 -1.60 -5.12 -1.18
CA ILE A 185 -1.19 -5.69 0.11
C ILE A 185 -1.60 -7.17 0.20
N LYS A 186 -2.84 -7.49 -0.17
CA LYS A 186 -3.34 -8.86 -0.17
C LYS A 186 -2.49 -9.76 -1.07
N GLU A 187 -2.19 -9.33 -2.29
CA GLU A 187 -1.38 -10.09 -3.23
C GLU A 187 0.04 -10.35 -2.68
N LEU A 188 0.67 -9.37 -2.02
CA LEU A 188 1.97 -9.55 -1.38
C LEU A 188 1.93 -10.57 -0.24
N LEU A 189 0.88 -10.54 0.58
CA LEU A 189 0.68 -11.50 1.66
C LEU A 189 0.41 -12.92 1.13
N ASP A 190 -0.34 -13.05 0.04
CA ASP A 190 -0.56 -14.32 -0.63
C ASP A 190 0.76 -14.88 -1.18
N LEU A 191 1.62 -14.04 -1.76
CA LEU A 191 2.98 -14.43 -2.18
C LEU A 191 3.84 -14.87 -1.00
N LEU A 192 3.79 -14.17 0.13
CA LEU A 192 4.52 -14.56 1.35
C LEU A 192 4.06 -15.90 1.90
N LYS A 193 2.75 -16.15 1.91
CA LYS A 193 2.17 -17.43 2.33
C LYS A 193 2.63 -18.58 1.43
N ASP A 194 2.65 -18.35 0.12
CA ASP A 194 3.15 -19.28 -0.88
C ASP A 194 4.62 -19.68 -0.67
N LEU A 195 5.44 -18.81 -0.06
CA LEU A 195 6.83 -19.08 0.28
C LEU A 195 6.99 -19.81 1.62
N LYS A 196 6.12 -19.51 2.60
CA LYS A 196 6.20 -20.05 3.97
C LYS A 196 5.81 -21.52 4.11
N LEU A 197 5.04 -22.08 3.18
CA LEU A 197 4.57 -23.48 3.25
C LEU A 197 5.67 -24.55 3.05
N GLN A 198 6.95 -24.17 3.00
CA GLN A 198 8.08 -25.11 2.83
C GLN A 198 9.33 -24.74 3.66
N VAL A 199 9.24 -23.84 4.65
CA VAL A 199 10.35 -23.50 5.56
C VAL A 199 10.13 -24.19 6.92
N ASP A 200 9.86 -25.50 6.90
CA ASP A 200 9.91 -26.32 8.11
C ASP A 200 11.13 -27.25 8.01
N ASP A 201 12.14 -26.96 8.84
CA ASP A 201 12.95 -27.91 9.64
C ASP A 201 14.45 -27.58 9.85
N GLN A 202 15.00 -26.48 9.34
CA GLN A 202 16.38 -26.12 9.70
C GLN A 202 16.51 -24.66 10.14
N ASP A 203 16.85 -24.54 11.42
CA ASP A 203 17.30 -23.36 12.15
C ASP A 203 16.21 -22.42 12.69
N SER A 204 15.76 -22.81 13.89
CA SER A 204 15.13 -21.96 14.88
C SER A 204 15.98 -20.71 15.13
N GLU A 205 15.52 -19.55 14.62
CA GLU A 205 15.49 -18.23 15.29
C GLU A 205 15.21 -17.12 14.25
N ILE A 206 14.13 -17.22 13.48
CA ILE A 206 13.58 -16.09 12.71
C ILE A 206 12.06 -16.07 12.89
N VAL A 207 11.61 -15.97 14.14
CA VAL A 207 10.19 -15.91 14.49
C VAL A 207 9.89 -14.57 15.15
N SER A 208 9.95 -13.50 14.36
CA SER A 208 9.39 -12.20 14.74
C SER A 208 8.63 -11.50 13.61
N THR A 209 8.39 -12.16 12.48
CA THR A 209 7.58 -11.63 11.36
C THR A 209 6.40 -12.55 10.99
N ALA A 210 6.24 -13.70 11.65
CA ALA A 210 5.06 -14.55 11.48
C ALA A 210 3.85 -14.05 12.28
N ILE A 211 4.09 -13.36 13.40
CA ILE A 211 3.03 -12.90 14.32
C ILE A 211 2.25 -11.71 13.74
N ASP A 212 2.86 -10.89 12.87
CA ASP A 212 2.17 -9.75 12.24
C ASP A 212 1.42 -10.10 10.94
N ILE A 213 1.75 -11.23 10.29
CA ILE A 213 1.06 -11.69 9.08
C ILE A 213 -0.35 -12.23 9.41
N ASP A 214 -0.52 -12.80 10.60
CA ASP A 214 -1.85 -13.19 11.10
C ASP A 214 -2.69 -11.95 11.44
N ILE A 215 -2.09 -10.87 11.96
CA ILE A 215 -2.80 -9.60 12.23
C ILE A 215 -3.15 -8.85 10.94
N ALA A 216 -2.27 -8.84 9.93
CA ALA A 216 -2.53 -8.20 8.64
C ALA A 216 -3.54 -9.00 7.80
N GLY A 217 -3.41 -10.34 7.78
CA GLY A 217 -4.35 -11.25 7.12
C GLY A 217 -5.72 -11.28 7.79
N GLN A 218 -5.77 -11.32 9.13
CA GLN A 218 -7.04 -11.22 9.87
C GLN A 218 -7.67 -9.84 9.75
N LYS A 219 -6.91 -8.73 9.67
CA LYS A 219 -7.51 -7.42 9.33
C LYS A 219 -8.15 -7.43 7.94
N ILE A 220 -7.55 -8.08 6.93
CA ILE A 220 -8.08 -8.14 5.57
C ILE A 220 -9.26 -9.12 5.44
N VAL A 221 -9.23 -10.25 6.17
CA VAL A 221 -10.32 -11.25 6.16
C VAL A 221 -11.48 -10.85 7.08
N ASN A 222 -11.24 -10.17 8.21
CA ASN A 222 -12.28 -9.64 9.09
C ASN A 222 -12.98 -8.40 8.51
N ILE A 223 -12.36 -7.67 7.55
CA ILE A 223 -13.05 -6.67 6.72
C ILE A 223 -14.20 -7.29 5.91
N SER A 224 -14.16 -8.59 5.63
CA SER A 224 -15.23 -9.31 4.95
C SER A 224 -16.21 -10.03 5.89
N ARG A 225 -15.97 -10.09 7.22
CA ARG A 225 -16.81 -10.91 8.12
C ARG A 225 -17.26 -10.32 9.46
N ASP A 226 -16.58 -9.37 10.12
CA ASP A 226 -16.99 -8.97 11.48
C ASP A 226 -17.53 -7.54 11.60
N LEU A 227 -18.86 -7.51 11.64
CA LEU A 227 -19.68 -6.58 12.39
C LEU A 227 -19.38 -6.76 13.89
N ASN A 228 -19.25 -5.64 14.61
CA ASN A 228 -19.24 -5.48 16.08
C ASN A 228 -17.88 -5.61 16.78
N GLY A 229 -17.41 -4.50 17.37
CA GLY A 229 -16.72 -4.54 18.67
C GLY A 229 -15.41 -3.74 18.84
N VAL A 230 -15.53 -2.60 19.55
CA VAL A 230 -14.64 -2.11 20.65
C VAL A 230 -13.35 -1.28 20.36
N LYS A 231 -13.49 0.04 20.67
CA LYS A 231 -12.74 1.05 21.49
C LYS A 231 -11.18 1.19 21.56
N VAL A 232 -10.77 2.48 21.77
CA VAL A 232 -9.60 3.07 22.53
C VAL A 232 -8.41 3.57 21.64
N ASN A 233 -7.66 4.70 21.81
CA ASN A 233 -7.48 5.77 22.85
C ASN A 233 -7.07 7.16 22.27
N LYS A 234 -7.18 8.23 23.09
CA LYS A 234 -6.87 9.67 22.82
C LYS A 234 -5.48 10.11 23.35
N SER A 235 -4.68 10.85 22.57
CA SER A 235 -3.61 11.74 23.12
C SER A 235 -2.91 12.74 22.16
N ILE A 236 -3.59 13.36 21.18
CA ILE A 236 -2.96 14.40 20.31
C ILE A 236 -3.83 15.67 20.19
N ARG A 237 -4.05 16.38 21.30
CA ARG A 237 -4.97 17.54 21.32
C ARG A 237 -4.35 18.92 21.60
N ARG A 238 -3.07 19.05 21.95
CA ARG A 238 -2.55 20.35 22.45
C ARG A 238 -1.80 21.22 21.43
N LYS A 239 -1.38 20.69 20.28
CA LYS A 239 -0.63 21.46 19.26
C LYS A 239 -1.48 22.01 18.09
N LYS A 240 -2.77 21.68 18.02
CA LYS A 240 -3.65 22.01 16.87
C LYS A 240 -4.40 23.34 17.00
N TRP A 241 -4.59 23.86 18.21
CA TRP A 241 -5.39 25.06 18.42
C TRP A 241 -4.67 26.34 17.95
N LEU A 242 -3.34 26.38 18.07
CA LEU A 242 -2.53 27.54 17.64
C LEU A 242 -2.57 27.77 16.12
N ILE A 243 -2.56 26.71 15.30
CA ILE A 243 -2.62 26.83 13.84
C ILE A 243 -4.01 27.26 13.37
N ALA A 244 -5.07 26.78 14.03
CA ALA A 244 -6.45 27.16 13.71
C ALA A 244 -6.74 28.65 13.98
N VAL A 245 -6.20 29.21 15.06
CA VAL A 245 -6.35 30.64 15.38
C VAL A 245 -5.67 31.51 14.34
N ILE A 246 -4.45 31.16 13.91
CA ILE A 246 -3.72 31.91 12.88
C ILE A 246 -4.45 31.89 11.54
N THR A 247 -5.01 30.73 11.15
CA THR A 247 -5.75 30.60 9.87
C THR A 247 -7.05 31.42 9.87
N THR A 248 -7.72 31.50 11.03
CA THR A 248 -8.96 32.28 11.19
C THR A 248 -8.70 33.79 11.09
N ILE A 249 -7.58 34.26 11.65
CA ILE A 249 -7.19 35.68 11.59
C ILE A 249 -6.89 36.12 10.14
N VAL A 250 -6.24 35.28 9.34
CA VAL A 250 -5.93 35.57 7.94
C VAL A 250 -7.21 35.72 7.10
N ILE A 251 -8.21 34.86 7.32
CA ILE A 251 -9.49 34.92 6.62
C ILE A 251 -10.24 36.21 6.99
N LEU A 252 -10.20 36.62 8.26
CA LEU A 252 -10.88 37.84 8.71
C LEU A 252 -10.29 39.11 8.07
N ILE A 253 -8.95 39.17 7.92
CA ILE A 253 -8.25 40.28 7.28
C ILE A 253 -8.64 40.40 5.79
N LEU A 254 -8.77 39.27 5.09
CA LEU A 254 -9.17 39.24 3.68
C LEU A 254 -10.60 39.74 3.49
N VAL A 255 -11.53 39.38 4.39
CA VAL A 255 -12.93 39.85 4.32
C VAL A 255 -13.02 41.36 4.54
N VAL A 256 -12.25 41.91 5.49
CA VAL A 256 -12.22 43.36 5.75
C VAL A 256 -11.66 44.13 4.56
N LEU A 257 -10.57 43.65 3.95
CA LEU A 257 -10.01 44.23 2.72
C LEU A 257 -11.01 44.26 1.56
N LEU A 258 -11.81 43.20 1.42
CA LEU A 258 -12.81 43.06 0.36
C LEU A 258 -13.99 44.02 0.55
N ILE A 259 -14.41 44.27 1.80
CA ILE A 259 -15.46 45.23 2.13
C ILE A 259 -15.00 46.67 1.86
N ILE A 260 -13.76 47.01 2.19
CA ILE A 260 -13.21 48.36 1.93
C ILE A 260 -13.11 48.61 0.42
N LEU A 261 -12.60 47.63 -0.35
CA LEU A 261 -12.49 47.73 -1.81
C LEU A 261 -13.85 47.83 -2.53
N LEU A 262 -14.91 47.21 -1.99
CA LEU A 262 -16.26 47.32 -2.54
C LEU A 262 -16.97 48.60 -2.09
N GLY A 263 -16.66 49.11 -0.90
CA GLY A 263 -17.21 50.37 -0.38
C GLY A 263 -16.62 51.62 -1.02
N GLU A 264 -15.41 51.53 -1.59
CA GLU A 264 -14.76 52.64 -2.30
C GLU A 264 -15.21 52.75 -3.78
N ASN A 265 -15.88 51.70 -4.30
CA ASN A 265 -16.39 51.60 -5.67
C ASN A 265 -17.91 51.84 -5.78
N SER A 266 -18.58 52.35 -4.73
CA SER A 266 -19.99 52.77 -4.72
C SER A 266 -20.11 54.25 -4.36
#